data_AF-A0A661NKM2-F1
#
_entry.id   AF-A0A661NKM2-F1
#
_cell.length_a   1.000
_cell.length_b   1.000
_cell.length_c   1.000
_cell.angle_alpha   90.00
_cell.angle_beta   90.00
_cell.angle_gamma   90.00
#
_symmetry.space_group_name_H-M   'P 1'
#
loop_
_entity.id
_entity.type
_entity.pdbx_description
1 polymer ?
#
loop_
_entity_poly.entity_id
_entity_poly.type
_entity_poly.pdbx_seq_one_letter_code
_entity_poly.pdbx_strand_id
1 'polypeptide(L)'
;MPPAVVRMSPRMYRTIRLAVFALGVFAVGSVAAQEGQEGQEPQEASASDAGTDSAQDPETTDPTAPTGSVSVGMTNRGRVLHSVELEDAETLRVKRGSEDARWGTAEMVSMIVTAAEAVAAAHPGSRLNVGDISRQGGGRTRPHRSHRAGRDVDLGFYLRDTERDEEVQSDRFVSLTRSGRGRNRGHSYSFDVIRNWALMRSLLENPGVAVQYVLVTPSLRRILLRHARETGADSELIQRFGEVSARRSGSASHRSHFHVRIYCSNGDRPRCVNAPPFHPWVFTTAAQVEKATREYREFRPPRRARSRRSRRRGRMRRRGMMRRSMAMGSTRSMASRSMTSRTMASRSMASQTRASRTMDGRAPMGDATSP
;
A
#
# COMPACT_ATOMS: atom_id res chain seq x y z
N MET A 1 -14.49 -34.51 18.06
CA MET A 1 -13.52 -33.88 18.98
C MET A 1 -12.75 -32.83 18.20
N PRO A 2 -12.77 -31.54 18.59
CA PRO A 2 -11.92 -30.54 17.95
C PRO A 2 -10.47 -30.72 18.42
N PRO A 3 -9.45 -30.44 17.57
CA PRO A 3 -8.06 -30.54 18.00
C PRO A 3 -7.70 -29.42 18.98
N ALA A 4 -6.82 -29.77 19.93
CA ALA A 4 -6.39 -28.94 21.04
C ALA A 4 -5.71 -27.65 20.58
N VAL A 5 -6.11 -26.53 21.18
CA VAL A 5 -5.48 -25.22 21.05
C VAL A 5 -4.39 -25.14 22.10
N VAL A 6 -3.13 -25.11 21.68
CA VAL A 6 -2.00 -24.84 22.59
C VAL A 6 -1.98 -23.32 22.86
N ARG A 7 -2.21 -22.94 24.11
CA ARG A 7 -2.09 -21.55 24.60
C ARG A 7 -0.69 -21.37 25.19
N MET A 8 0.09 -20.41 24.69
CA MET A 8 1.34 -19.98 25.35
C MET A 8 1.13 -18.62 26.05
N SER A 9 1.70 -18.48 27.26
CA SER A 9 1.56 -17.32 28.15
C SER A 9 2.70 -16.30 28.01
N PRO A 10 2.47 -15.01 28.27
CA PRO A 10 3.44 -13.95 27.97
C PRO A 10 4.35 -13.61 29.17
N ARG A 11 5.59 -14.13 29.19
CA ARG A 11 6.70 -13.56 29.98
C ARG A 11 8.05 -13.95 29.36
N MET A 12 8.66 -13.06 28.57
CA MET A 12 10.12 -12.80 28.55
C MET A 12 10.50 -11.88 27.39
N TYR A 13 10.63 -10.57 27.64
CA TYR A 13 11.46 -9.69 26.82
C TYR A 13 12.07 -8.57 27.70
N ARG A 14 13.26 -8.85 28.23
CA ARG A 14 14.30 -7.92 28.73
C ARG A 14 15.59 -8.69 28.42
N THR A 15 16.43 -8.33 27.48
CA THR A 15 17.40 -7.23 27.42
C THR A 15 17.97 -7.29 25.99
N ILE A 16 18.37 -6.22 25.31
CA ILE A 16 19.76 -5.76 25.18
C ILE A 16 19.69 -4.33 24.59
N ARG A 17 20.42 -3.39 25.20
CA ARG A 17 20.69 -2.05 24.68
C ARG A 17 22.20 -1.90 24.45
N LEU A 18 22.52 -0.98 23.53
CA LEU A 18 23.80 -0.27 23.30
C LEU A 18 24.92 -1.10 22.65
N ALA A 19 25.78 -0.57 21.77
CA ALA A 19 25.93 0.73 21.10
C ALA A 19 27.04 0.56 20.04
N VAL A 20 27.03 1.32 18.95
CA VAL A 20 28.27 1.67 18.24
C VAL A 20 28.18 3.11 17.74
N PHE A 21 28.95 4.00 18.35
CA PHE A 21 29.41 5.24 17.75
C PHE A 21 30.90 5.42 18.06
N ALA A 22 31.67 5.44 16.98
CA ALA A 22 32.90 6.19 16.71
C ALA A 22 34.23 5.93 17.46
N LEU A 23 35.27 5.94 16.60
CA LEU A 23 36.68 6.35 16.74
C LEU A 23 37.73 5.31 17.18
N GLY A 24 38.69 5.11 16.28
CA GLY A 24 40.01 4.55 16.59
C GLY A 24 40.63 3.81 15.39
N VAL A 25 41.45 4.50 14.60
CA VAL A 25 42.26 3.92 13.51
C VAL A 25 43.73 4.32 13.72
N PHE A 26 44.62 3.33 13.50
CA PHE A 26 46.09 3.34 13.36
C PHE A 26 46.93 3.56 14.65
N ALA A 27 48.04 2.86 14.93
CA ALA A 27 48.83 1.87 14.18
C ALA A 27 49.92 1.19 15.08
N VAL A 28 50.52 0.13 14.51
CA VAL A 28 51.88 -0.46 14.71
C VAL A 28 52.20 -1.27 15.98
N GLY A 29 52.65 -2.52 15.76
CA GLY A 29 53.39 -3.34 16.73
C GLY A 29 53.72 -4.74 16.16
N SER A 30 55.02 -5.04 16.05
CA SER A 30 55.65 -6.09 15.23
C SER A 30 55.75 -7.51 15.83
N VAL A 31 55.80 -8.50 14.91
CA VAL A 31 56.71 -9.69 14.81
C VAL A 31 56.67 -10.80 15.88
N ALA A 32 56.38 -12.03 15.41
CA ALA A 32 57.21 -13.27 15.45
C ALA A 32 56.28 -14.47 15.11
N ALA A 33 56.33 -15.05 13.90
CA ALA A 33 57.23 -16.12 13.45
C ALA A 33 57.21 -17.40 14.31
N GLN A 34 56.46 -18.43 13.87
CA GLN A 34 56.97 -19.81 13.82
C GLN A 34 56.13 -20.73 12.93
N GLU A 35 56.83 -21.67 12.31
CA GLU A 35 56.52 -22.50 11.15
C GLU A 35 55.76 -23.81 11.45
N GLY A 36 55.24 -24.43 10.38
CA GLY A 36 55.00 -25.87 10.23
C GLY A 36 53.63 -26.37 10.75
N GLN A 37 52.96 -27.37 10.17
CA GLN A 37 53.25 -28.26 9.05
C GLN A 37 51.96 -29.06 8.74
N GLU A 38 51.75 -29.37 7.46
CA GLU A 38 50.96 -30.44 6.82
C GLU A 38 49.84 -31.20 7.58
N GLY A 39 48.63 -31.11 7.03
CA GLY A 39 47.82 -32.20 6.45
C GLY A 39 47.58 -33.51 7.21
N GLN A 40 46.30 -33.84 7.44
CA GLN A 40 45.64 -35.10 7.00
C GLN A 40 44.22 -35.24 7.60
N GLU A 41 43.19 -35.17 6.76
CA GLU A 41 42.07 -36.12 6.80
C GLU A 41 42.55 -37.44 6.15
N PRO A 42 41.88 -38.61 6.27
CA PRO A 42 40.48 -38.84 6.68
C PRO A 42 40.30 -40.05 7.64
N GLN A 43 39.07 -40.35 8.08
CA GLN A 43 38.43 -41.65 7.86
C GLN A 43 37.07 -41.78 8.54
N GLU A 44 36.09 -42.22 7.74
CA GLU A 44 34.85 -42.84 8.15
C GLU A 44 35.11 -44.14 8.93
N ALA A 45 34.31 -44.39 9.98
CA ALA A 45 34.05 -45.73 10.46
C ALA A 45 32.60 -45.84 10.96
N SER A 46 31.97 -46.91 10.51
CA SER A 46 30.57 -47.27 10.59
C SER A 46 30.18 -48.05 11.86
N ALA A 47 28.87 -48.01 12.18
CA ALA A 47 28.07 -49.01 12.91
C ALA A 47 28.39 -49.16 14.41
N SER A 48 27.46 -49.39 15.34
CA SER A 48 26.02 -49.69 15.38
C SER A 48 25.67 -49.77 16.88
N ASP A 49 24.54 -49.25 17.34
CA ASP A 49 23.66 -50.05 18.22
C ASP A 49 22.27 -49.44 18.39
N ALA A 50 21.28 -50.31 18.49
CA ALA A 50 19.88 -49.98 18.67
C ALA A 50 19.55 -49.85 20.16
N GLY A 51 18.88 -48.75 20.54
CA GLY A 51 18.35 -48.55 21.89
C GLY A 51 17.19 -47.57 21.85
N THR A 52 15.98 -48.10 21.81
CA THR A 52 14.72 -47.37 21.79
C THR A 52 14.41 -46.81 23.18
N ASP A 53 14.42 -45.49 23.35
CA ASP A 53 13.53 -44.86 24.32
C ASP A 53 13.10 -43.49 23.81
N SER A 54 11.78 -43.32 23.67
CA SER A 54 11.14 -42.18 23.02
C SER A 54 10.88 -41.09 24.04
N ALA A 55 11.90 -40.32 24.39
CA ALA A 55 11.72 -39.02 25.03
C ALA A 55 11.50 -37.98 23.93
N GLN A 56 10.26 -37.50 23.81
CA GLN A 56 9.94 -36.37 22.94
C GLN A 56 10.64 -35.12 23.48
N ASP A 57 11.75 -34.74 22.86
CA ASP A 57 12.37 -33.45 23.10
C ASP A 57 11.37 -32.33 22.76
N PRO A 58 11.22 -31.29 23.61
CA PRO A 58 10.38 -30.16 23.31
C PRO A 58 11.02 -29.38 22.15
N GLU A 59 10.39 -29.46 20.99
CA GLU A 59 10.75 -28.73 19.79
C GLU A 59 10.94 -27.24 20.14
N THR A 60 12.20 -26.80 20.20
CA THR A 60 12.59 -25.41 20.30
C THR A 60 12.20 -24.73 18.99
N THR A 61 11.00 -24.18 18.93
CA THR A 61 10.56 -23.36 17.80
C THR A 61 11.31 -22.04 17.82
N ASP A 62 12.31 -21.93 16.95
CA ASP A 62 12.90 -20.65 16.56
C ASP A 62 11.79 -19.72 16.01
N PRO A 63 11.51 -18.55 16.62
CA PRO A 63 10.51 -17.61 16.13
C PRO A 63 10.86 -16.99 14.76
N THR A 64 12.07 -17.25 14.26
CA THR A 64 12.54 -16.89 12.91
C THR A 64 12.52 -18.04 11.90
N ALA A 65 12.15 -19.26 12.29
CA ALA A 65 11.98 -20.38 11.36
C ALA A 65 10.78 -20.12 10.43
N PRO A 66 10.91 -20.34 9.10
CA PRO A 66 9.78 -20.19 8.19
C PRO A 66 8.68 -21.16 8.63
N THR A 67 7.52 -20.63 9.04
CA THR A 67 6.42 -21.39 9.66
C THR A 67 5.72 -22.39 8.72
N GLY A 68 6.36 -22.80 7.62
CA GLY A 68 5.80 -23.73 6.64
C GLY A 68 4.57 -23.18 5.89
N SER A 69 4.24 -21.90 6.07
CA SER A 69 3.12 -21.28 5.35
C SER A 69 3.42 -21.24 3.86
N VAL A 70 2.42 -21.56 3.01
CA VAL A 70 2.60 -21.57 1.55
C VAL A 70 1.48 -20.80 0.86
N SER A 71 1.81 -19.71 0.19
CA SER A 71 0.90 -19.06 -0.76
C SER A 71 0.81 -19.88 -2.05
N VAL A 72 -0.41 -20.18 -2.48
CA VAL A 72 -0.66 -20.93 -3.72
C VAL A 72 -1.45 -20.09 -4.71
N GLY A 73 -0.94 -20.00 -5.94
CA GLY A 73 -1.55 -19.30 -7.06
C GLY A 73 -1.41 -17.78 -7.01
N MET A 74 -2.32 -17.10 -7.72
CA MET A 74 -2.39 -15.64 -7.71
C MET A 74 -3.21 -15.16 -6.51
N THR A 75 -2.92 -13.97 -6.01
CA THR A 75 -3.67 -13.35 -4.89
C THR A 75 -5.17 -13.12 -5.14
N ASN A 76 -5.63 -13.13 -6.40
CA ASN A 76 -7.04 -13.04 -6.78
C ASN A 76 -7.67 -14.38 -7.16
N ARG A 77 -6.87 -15.47 -7.16
CA ARG A 77 -7.22 -16.85 -7.54
C ARG A 77 -6.23 -17.81 -6.89
N GLY A 78 -6.24 -17.81 -5.57
CA GLY A 78 -5.28 -18.56 -4.78
C GLY A 78 -5.87 -18.99 -3.46
N ARG A 79 -5.00 -19.61 -2.67
CA ARG A 79 -5.22 -20.02 -1.29
C ARG A 79 -3.91 -19.86 -0.53
N VAL A 80 -3.97 -19.93 0.79
CA VAL A 80 -2.80 -20.07 1.65
C VAL A 80 -2.93 -21.39 2.41
N LEU A 81 -1.82 -22.10 2.55
CA LEU A 81 -1.70 -23.32 3.35
C LEU A 81 -0.87 -22.98 4.59
N HIS A 82 -1.18 -23.61 5.73
CA HIS A 82 -0.48 -23.38 7.00
C HIS A 82 -0.36 -21.88 7.32
N SER A 83 -1.46 -21.14 7.11
CA SER A 83 -1.48 -19.69 7.33
C SER A 83 -1.18 -19.37 8.78
N VAL A 84 -0.50 -18.25 9.00
CA VAL A 84 -0.25 -17.70 10.32
C VAL A 84 -1.36 -16.72 10.68
N GLU A 85 -1.84 -16.79 11.92
CA GLU A 85 -2.79 -15.84 12.49
C GLU A 85 -2.08 -14.56 12.91
N LEU A 86 -2.64 -13.40 12.60
CA LEU A 86 -2.21 -12.13 13.20
C LEU A 86 -2.97 -11.92 14.52
N GLU A 87 -2.24 -11.90 15.63
CA GLU A 87 -2.77 -11.60 16.95
C GLU A 87 -2.72 -10.10 17.27
N ASP A 88 -3.56 -9.65 18.20
CA ASP A 88 -3.45 -8.29 18.75
C ASP A 88 -2.16 -8.15 19.56
N ALA A 89 -1.54 -6.97 19.52
CA ALA A 89 -0.35 -6.66 20.32
C ALA A 89 -0.39 -5.23 20.86
N GLU A 90 0.64 -4.82 21.59
CA GLU A 90 0.73 -3.44 22.08
C GLU A 90 0.85 -2.43 20.93
N THR A 91 1.51 -2.78 19.83
CA THR A 91 1.82 -1.88 18.71
C THR A 91 0.85 -2.01 17.54
N LEU A 92 -0.08 -2.97 17.58
CA LEU A 92 -1.08 -3.17 16.53
C LEU A 92 -2.39 -3.74 17.06
N ARG A 93 -3.44 -3.65 16.26
CA ARG A 93 -4.71 -4.33 16.53
C ARG A 93 -5.37 -4.79 15.26
N VAL A 94 -6.08 -5.90 15.32
CA VAL A 94 -6.99 -6.34 14.29
C VAL A 94 -8.25 -5.46 14.35
N LYS A 95 -8.60 -4.87 13.21
CA LYS A 95 -9.79 -4.06 13.05
C LYS A 95 -11.01 -4.91 13.34
N ARG A 96 -11.95 -4.39 14.13
CA ARG A 96 -13.25 -5.04 14.33
C ARG A 96 -13.90 -5.41 12.99
N GLY A 97 -14.38 -6.65 12.88
CA GLY A 97 -14.94 -7.23 11.66
C GLY A 97 -13.93 -7.83 10.68
N SER A 98 -12.65 -7.92 11.07
CA SER A 98 -11.57 -8.55 10.29
C SER A 98 -11.04 -9.82 10.97
N GLU A 99 -11.70 -10.29 12.04
CA GLU A 99 -11.27 -11.42 12.87
C GLU A 99 -11.17 -12.72 12.03
N ASP A 100 -12.15 -13.00 11.17
CA ASP A 100 -12.13 -14.18 10.27
C ASP A 100 -11.18 -14.03 9.07
N ALA A 101 -10.58 -12.84 8.90
CA ALA A 101 -9.74 -12.48 7.77
C ALA A 101 -8.30 -12.10 8.19
N ARG A 102 -7.87 -12.43 9.41
CA ARG A 102 -6.55 -12.07 9.97
C ARG A 102 -5.44 -13.08 9.66
N TRP A 103 -5.58 -13.88 8.60
CA TRP A 103 -4.67 -14.98 8.31
C TRP A 103 -3.81 -14.69 7.08
N GLY A 104 -2.49 -14.85 7.20
CA GLY A 104 -1.51 -14.53 6.16
C GLY A 104 -0.47 -15.61 5.95
N THR A 105 0.47 -15.38 5.02
CA THR A 105 1.75 -16.10 5.06
C THR A 105 2.60 -15.60 6.23
N ALA A 106 3.59 -16.38 6.65
CA ALA A 106 4.55 -16.02 7.68
C ALA A 106 5.19 -14.66 7.41
N GLU A 107 5.60 -14.45 6.16
CA GLU A 107 6.23 -13.22 5.69
C GLU A 107 5.29 -12.02 5.82
N MET A 108 4.01 -12.20 5.48
CA MET A 108 3.03 -11.12 5.63
C MET A 108 2.82 -10.74 7.09
N VAL A 109 2.60 -11.73 7.97
CA VAL A 109 2.37 -11.48 9.40
C VAL A 109 3.60 -10.86 10.04
N SER A 110 4.80 -11.42 9.79
CA SER A 110 6.07 -10.87 10.27
C SER A 110 6.30 -9.44 9.81
N MET A 111 6.11 -9.14 8.51
CA MET A 111 6.27 -7.78 8.00
C MET A 111 5.30 -6.78 8.66
N ILE A 112 4.06 -7.17 8.94
CA ILE A 112 3.09 -6.31 9.63
C ILE A 112 3.53 -6.01 11.06
N VAL A 113 3.93 -7.05 11.82
CA VAL A 113 4.37 -6.92 13.21
C VAL A 113 5.61 -6.02 13.29
N THR A 114 6.66 -6.34 12.54
CA THR A 114 7.90 -5.56 12.53
C THR A 114 7.65 -4.11 12.11
N ALA A 115 6.75 -3.88 11.14
CA ALA A 115 6.42 -2.52 10.72
C ALA A 115 5.64 -1.72 11.77
N ALA A 116 4.73 -2.37 12.48
CA ALA A 116 4.03 -1.74 13.60
C ALA A 116 4.98 -1.38 14.75
N GLU A 117 5.88 -2.30 15.11
CA GLU A 117 6.91 -2.09 16.12
C GLU A 117 7.87 -0.96 15.75
N ALA A 118 8.34 -0.92 14.50
CA ALA A 118 9.22 0.15 14.03
C ALA A 118 8.56 1.53 14.11
N VAL A 119 7.26 1.62 13.78
CA VAL A 119 6.52 2.89 13.92
C VAL A 119 6.34 3.24 15.39
N ALA A 120 6.00 2.29 16.26
CA ALA A 120 5.85 2.53 17.70
C ALA A 120 7.17 2.91 18.38
N ALA A 121 8.30 2.37 17.92
CA ALA A 121 9.62 2.75 18.40
C ALA A 121 9.99 4.19 18.03
N ALA A 122 9.65 4.62 16.81
CA ALA A 122 9.86 6.00 16.36
C ALA A 122 8.83 6.99 16.92
N HIS A 123 7.62 6.51 17.21
CA HIS A 123 6.46 7.29 17.64
C HIS A 123 5.72 6.53 18.76
N PRO A 124 6.18 6.67 20.02
CA PRO A 124 5.62 5.95 21.17
C PRO A 124 4.09 6.10 21.30
N GLY A 125 3.40 5.01 21.60
CA GLY A 125 1.93 4.97 21.66
C GLY A 125 1.24 4.74 20.31
N SER A 126 2.00 4.59 19.22
CA SER A 126 1.43 4.22 17.92
C SER A 126 0.92 2.78 17.91
N ARG A 127 -0.34 2.63 17.51
CA ARG A 127 -0.99 1.35 17.25
C ARG A 127 -1.50 1.25 15.83
N LEU A 128 -0.98 0.29 15.05
CA LEU A 128 -1.44 0.05 13.69
C LEU A 128 -2.80 -0.65 13.71
N ASN A 129 -3.79 -0.12 12.98
CA ASN A 129 -5.07 -0.81 12.79
C ASN A 129 -5.00 -1.68 11.53
N VAL A 130 -5.03 -3.00 11.69
CA VAL A 130 -4.85 -3.98 10.61
C VAL A 130 -6.20 -4.57 10.22
N GLY A 131 -6.57 -4.43 8.96
CA GLY A 131 -7.81 -4.95 8.39
C GLY A 131 -7.64 -6.37 7.86
N ASP A 132 -8.34 -6.66 6.77
CA ASP A 132 -8.37 -8.00 6.19
C ASP A 132 -7.01 -8.34 5.55
N ILE A 133 -6.57 -9.59 5.71
CA ILE A 133 -5.40 -10.22 5.07
C ILE A 133 -5.89 -11.35 4.14
N SER A 134 -6.42 -12.42 4.72
CA SER A 134 -7.15 -13.49 4.05
C SER A 134 -7.86 -14.37 5.09
N ARG A 135 -8.77 -15.23 4.63
CA ARG A 135 -9.28 -16.31 5.49
C ARG A 135 -8.16 -17.30 5.79
N GLN A 136 -8.30 -18.11 6.84
CA GLN A 136 -7.31 -19.14 7.21
C GLN A 136 -6.85 -20.03 6.04
N GLY A 137 -7.79 -20.58 5.26
CA GLY A 137 -7.46 -21.34 4.04
C GLY A 137 -7.30 -20.48 2.78
N GLY A 138 -7.29 -19.15 2.90
CA GLY A 138 -7.39 -18.19 1.81
C GLY A 138 -8.70 -18.31 1.02
N GLY A 139 -8.62 -18.22 -0.31
CA GLY A 139 -9.77 -18.34 -1.18
C GLY A 139 -10.59 -17.06 -1.32
N ARG A 140 -11.76 -17.15 -1.96
CA ARG A 140 -12.55 -15.98 -2.31
C ARG A 140 -13.24 -15.39 -1.07
N THR A 141 -12.94 -14.13 -0.79
CA THR A 141 -13.58 -13.35 0.28
C THR A 141 -14.27 -12.13 -0.33
N ARG A 142 -15.55 -11.91 -0.02
CA ARG A 142 -16.25 -10.67 -0.43
C ARG A 142 -16.01 -9.60 0.65
N PRO A 143 -15.94 -8.30 0.27
CA PRO A 143 -16.07 -7.75 -1.08
C PRO A 143 -14.79 -7.81 -1.93
N HIS A 144 -13.70 -8.36 -1.38
CA HIS A 144 -12.38 -8.33 -1.97
C HIS A 144 -12.26 -9.04 -3.31
N ARG A 145 -11.50 -8.41 -4.22
CA ARG A 145 -11.12 -9.01 -5.49
C ARG A 145 -9.85 -9.86 -5.35
N SER A 146 -8.96 -9.48 -4.44
CA SER A 146 -7.78 -10.24 -4.03
C SER A 146 -7.93 -10.74 -2.59
N HIS A 147 -6.89 -10.72 -1.75
CA HIS A 147 -6.94 -11.23 -0.36
C HIS A 147 -7.18 -12.74 -0.27
N ARG A 148 -6.74 -13.49 -1.28
CA ARG A 148 -7.02 -14.94 -1.37
C ARG A 148 -5.86 -15.84 -1.00
N ALA A 149 -4.65 -15.31 -0.96
CA ALA A 149 -3.43 -16.12 -0.88
C ALA A 149 -2.50 -15.67 0.25
N GLY A 150 -3.02 -15.03 1.31
CA GLY A 150 -2.22 -14.57 2.45
C GLY A 150 -1.16 -13.50 2.16
N ARG A 151 -1.20 -12.88 0.96
CA ARG A 151 -0.18 -11.91 0.48
C ARG A 151 -0.72 -10.49 0.24
N ASP A 152 -1.96 -10.22 0.63
CA ASP A 152 -2.53 -8.87 0.64
C ASP A 152 -2.89 -8.50 2.09
N VAL A 153 -2.84 -7.22 2.45
CA VAL A 153 -3.34 -6.71 3.72
C VAL A 153 -3.89 -5.30 3.55
N ASP A 154 -4.99 -4.99 4.23
CA ASP A 154 -5.49 -3.61 4.36
C ASP A 154 -4.98 -2.99 5.66
N LEU A 155 -4.18 -1.93 5.58
CA LEU A 155 -3.62 -1.22 6.74
C LEU A 155 -4.28 0.15 6.90
N GLY A 156 -4.93 0.37 8.03
CA GLY A 156 -5.55 1.66 8.37
C GLY A 156 -4.51 2.77 8.41
N PHE A 157 -4.90 3.98 8.03
CA PHE A 157 -4.03 5.13 8.19
C PHE A 157 -3.82 5.47 9.66
N TYR A 158 -2.61 5.89 10.01
CA TYR A 158 -2.41 6.69 11.21
C TYR A 158 -3.11 8.04 11.03
N LEU A 159 -3.81 8.50 12.07
CA LEU A 159 -4.64 9.70 12.03
C LEU A 159 -4.28 10.62 13.18
N ARG A 160 -4.45 11.93 12.96
CA ARG A 160 -4.50 12.92 14.02
C ARG A 160 -5.93 13.41 14.18
N ASP A 161 -6.34 13.69 15.41
CA ASP A 161 -7.55 14.45 15.71
C ASP A 161 -7.28 15.93 15.40
N THR A 162 -8.11 16.55 14.56
CA THR A 162 -7.86 17.94 14.13
C THR A 162 -8.30 18.98 15.14
N GLU A 163 -9.12 18.61 16.12
CA GLU A 163 -9.62 19.51 17.15
C GLU A 163 -8.62 19.59 18.31
N ARG A 164 -7.96 18.47 18.62
CA ARG A 164 -6.93 18.39 19.67
C ARG A 164 -5.50 18.53 19.13
N ASP A 165 -5.32 18.40 17.82
CA ASP A 165 -4.02 18.24 17.17
C ASP A 165 -3.17 17.11 17.77
N GLU A 166 -3.83 16.02 18.15
CA GLU A 166 -3.22 14.87 18.81
C GLU A 166 -3.25 13.63 17.93
N GLU A 167 -2.27 12.76 18.12
CA GLU A 167 -2.29 11.42 17.56
C GLU A 167 -3.47 10.61 18.11
N VAL A 168 -4.26 10.00 17.23
CA VAL A 168 -5.46 9.26 17.66
C VAL A 168 -5.51 7.85 17.12
N GLN A 169 -6.05 6.96 17.95
CA GLN A 169 -6.28 5.57 17.66
C GLN A 169 -7.74 5.34 17.25
N SER A 170 -8.03 5.28 15.95
CA SER A 170 -9.37 4.95 15.46
C SER A 170 -9.58 3.43 15.38
N ASP A 171 -10.59 2.90 16.06
CA ASP A 171 -11.01 1.49 15.99
C ASP A 171 -11.42 1.03 14.57
N ARG A 172 -11.67 2.01 13.67
CA ARG A 172 -12.13 1.81 12.30
C ARG A 172 -11.23 2.49 11.29
N PHE A 173 -11.37 2.09 10.03
CA PHE A 173 -10.80 2.84 8.92
C PHE A 173 -11.63 4.09 8.64
N VAL A 174 -10.98 5.26 8.66
CA VAL A 174 -11.63 6.55 8.39
C VAL A 174 -11.37 6.97 6.96
N SER A 175 -12.44 7.20 6.19
CA SER A 175 -12.31 7.70 4.82
C SER A 175 -11.87 9.15 4.79
N LEU A 176 -10.78 9.42 4.07
CA LEU A 176 -10.21 10.75 3.90
C LEU A 176 -10.56 11.34 2.53
N THR A 177 -10.62 12.66 2.49
CA THR A 177 -10.78 13.49 1.30
C THR A 177 -9.43 13.71 0.59
N ARG A 178 -9.46 14.43 -0.52
CA ARG A 178 -8.24 14.74 -1.29
C ARG A 178 -7.25 15.62 -0.52
N SER A 179 -7.70 16.35 0.48
CA SER A 179 -6.86 17.16 1.38
C SER A 179 -6.35 16.37 2.58
N GLY A 180 -6.64 15.06 2.67
CA GLY A 180 -6.24 14.24 3.81
C GLY A 180 -7.11 14.42 5.05
N ARG A 181 -8.26 15.08 4.95
CA ARG A 181 -9.21 15.23 6.08
C ARG A 181 -10.37 14.24 5.99
N GLY A 182 -10.86 13.75 7.13
CA GLY A 182 -12.02 12.86 7.23
C GLY A 182 -12.86 13.17 8.46
N ARG A 183 -14.07 12.62 8.52
CA ARG A 183 -14.95 12.68 9.69
C ARG A 183 -15.51 11.30 10.00
N ASN A 184 -15.62 10.95 11.26
CA ASN A 184 -16.28 9.72 11.70
C ASN A 184 -16.83 9.91 13.12
N ARG A 185 -18.12 9.59 13.33
CA ARG A 185 -18.79 9.64 14.64
C ARG A 185 -18.60 10.97 15.39
N GLY A 186 -18.73 12.10 14.69
CA GLY A 186 -18.58 13.43 15.29
C GLY A 186 -17.14 13.93 15.40
N HIS A 187 -16.14 13.05 15.27
CA HIS A 187 -14.73 13.42 15.30
C HIS A 187 -14.19 13.81 13.92
N SER A 188 -13.25 14.75 13.90
CA SER A 188 -12.58 15.26 12.72
C SER A 188 -11.12 14.77 12.70
N TYR A 189 -10.71 14.14 11.59
CA TYR A 189 -9.40 13.49 11.47
C TYR A 189 -8.59 14.11 10.33
N SER A 190 -7.27 14.12 10.48
CA SER A 190 -6.31 14.37 9.41
C SER A 190 -5.35 13.19 9.23
N PHE A 191 -4.83 13.06 8.01
CA PHE A 191 -3.82 12.07 7.67
C PHE A 191 -2.51 12.39 8.39
N ASP A 192 -2.05 11.47 9.26
CA ASP A 192 -0.78 11.65 9.95
C ASP A 192 0.38 11.32 9.00
N VAL A 193 0.86 12.32 8.28
CA VAL A 193 1.87 12.08 7.23
C VAL A 193 3.16 11.51 7.79
N ILE A 194 3.53 11.86 9.03
CA ILE A 194 4.78 11.44 9.67
C ILE A 194 4.73 9.94 9.98
N ARG A 195 3.72 9.49 10.73
CA ARG A 195 3.58 8.07 11.09
C ARG A 195 3.26 7.19 9.88
N ASN A 196 2.45 7.69 8.94
CA ASN A 196 2.20 6.93 7.72
C ASN A 196 3.44 6.85 6.81
N TRP A 197 4.33 7.84 6.81
CA TRP A 197 5.61 7.74 6.11
C TRP A 197 6.56 6.75 6.81
N ALA A 198 6.64 6.79 8.14
CA ALA A 198 7.39 5.81 8.92
C ALA A 198 6.92 4.37 8.65
N LEU A 199 5.61 4.15 8.52
CA LEU A 199 5.04 2.87 8.11
C LEU A 199 5.51 2.46 6.71
N MET A 200 5.42 3.36 5.72
CA MET A 200 5.86 3.05 4.35
C MET A 200 7.35 2.71 4.29
N ARG A 201 8.18 3.47 5.02
CA ARG A 201 9.61 3.18 5.14
C ARG A 201 9.85 1.77 5.67
N SER A 202 9.26 1.44 6.82
CA SER A 202 9.46 0.13 7.45
C SER A 202 8.99 -1.05 6.58
N LEU A 203 7.88 -0.88 5.86
CA LEU A 203 7.40 -1.90 4.91
C LEU A 203 8.35 -2.09 3.71
N LEU A 204 8.96 -1.01 3.21
CA LEU A 204 9.80 -1.05 2.00
C LEU A 204 11.25 -1.42 2.27
N GLU A 205 11.72 -1.23 3.50
CA GLU A 205 13.05 -1.59 3.97
C GLU A 205 13.08 -2.96 4.65
N ASN A 206 11.94 -3.66 4.75
CA ASN A 206 11.86 -4.94 5.42
C ASN A 206 12.83 -5.97 4.78
N PRO A 207 13.77 -6.53 5.57
CA PRO A 207 14.70 -7.53 5.07
C PRO A 207 13.95 -8.87 4.90
N GLY A 208 13.78 -9.29 3.64
CA GLY A 208 13.20 -10.60 3.31
C GLY A 208 11.79 -10.55 2.72
N VAL A 209 11.03 -9.46 2.93
CA VAL A 209 9.67 -9.33 2.39
C VAL A 209 9.58 -8.18 1.40
N ALA A 210 9.49 -8.51 0.12
CA ALA A 210 9.40 -7.49 -0.93
C ALA A 210 7.94 -7.07 -1.19
N VAL A 211 7.65 -5.79 -0.93
CA VAL A 211 6.37 -5.17 -1.29
C VAL A 211 6.25 -5.03 -2.82
N GLN A 212 5.15 -5.54 -3.35
CA GLN A 212 4.81 -5.45 -4.77
C GLN A 212 4.03 -4.18 -5.10
N TYR A 213 3.03 -3.83 -4.30
CA TYR A 213 2.33 -2.56 -4.47
C TYR A 213 1.64 -2.09 -3.20
N VAL A 214 1.40 -0.78 -3.15
CA VAL A 214 0.64 -0.10 -2.12
C VAL A 214 -0.46 0.70 -2.79
N LEU A 215 -1.71 0.23 -2.73
CA LEU A 215 -2.84 0.99 -3.25
C LEU A 215 -3.29 2.00 -2.21
N VAL A 216 -3.25 3.26 -2.60
CA VAL A 216 -3.72 4.41 -1.83
C VAL A 216 -4.25 5.44 -2.82
N THR A 217 -5.11 6.36 -2.38
CA THR A 217 -5.56 7.42 -3.28
C THR A 217 -4.42 8.27 -3.82
N PRO A 218 -4.50 8.74 -5.09
CA PRO A 218 -3.48 9.60 -5.68
C PRO A 218 -3.20 10.88 -4.87
N SER A 219 -4.19 11.41 -4.15
CA SER A 219 -4.01 12.56 -3.26
C SER A 219 -3.10 12.25 -2.07
N LEU A 220 -3.38 11.17 -1.33
CA LEU A 220 -2.60 10.81 -0.15
C LEU A 220 -1.19 10.33 -0.53
N ARG A 221 -1.06 9.62 -1.67
CA ARG A 221 0.25 9.31 -2.26
C ARG A 221 1.11 10.55 -2.47
N ARG A 222 0.52 11.63 -3.01
CA ARG A 222 1.25 12.90 -3.24
C ARG A 222 1.66 13.57 -1.94
N ILE A 223 0.83 13.45 -0.89
CA ILE A 223 1.17 13.96 0.45
C ILE A 223 2.41 13.22 0.99
N LEU A 224 2.43 11.89 0.92
CA LEU A 224 3.59 11.08 1.36
C LEU A 224 4.86 11.38 0.55
N LEU A 225 4.77 11.39 -0.79
CA LEU A 225 5.94 11.70 -1.63
C LEU A 225 6.46 13.12 -1.45
N ARG A 226 5.57 14.08 -1.17
CA ARG A 226 5.98 15.45 -0.86
C ARG A 226 6.74 15.48 0.45
N HIS A 227 6.14 14.92 1.52
CA HIS A 227 6.77 14.83 2.83
C HIS A 227 8.14 14.18 2.76
N ALA A 228 8.24 13.02 2.11
CA ALA A 228 9.51 12.30 1.95
C ALA A 228 10.62 13.15 1.31
N ARG A 229 10.28 13.99 0.31
CA ARG A 229 11.23 14.90 -0.34
C ARG A 229 11.60 16.08 0.56
N GLU A 230 10.60 16.68 1.21
CA GLU A 230 10.79 17.83 2.10
C GLU A 230 11.63 17.46 3.33
N THR A 231 11.52 16.22 3.82
CA THR A 231 12.31 15.71 4.95
C THR A 231 13.65 15.08 4.54
N GLY A 232 14.03 15.14 3.26
CA GLY A 232 15.29 14.58 2.78
C GLY A 232 15.42 13.06 2.93
N ALA A 233 14.33 12.30 2.76
CA ALA A 233 14.39 10.85 2.78
C ALA A 233 15.25 10.31 1.64
N ASP A 234 15.79 9.11 1.81
CA ASP A 234 16.64 8.46 0.82
C ASP A 234 15.98 8.40 -0.57
N SER A 235 16.78 8.71 -1.60
CA SER A 235 16.27 8.85 -2.96
C SER A 235 15.80 7.51 -3.56
N GLU A 236 16.45 6.41 -3.19
CA GLU A 236 16.05 5.07 -3.60
C GLU A 236 14.74 4.68 -2.93
N LEU A 237 14.57 4.99 -1.64
CA LEU A 237 13.31 4.75 -0.93
C LEU A 237 12.14 5.56 -1.53
N ILE A 238 12.38 6.84 -1.89
CA ILE A 238 11.38 7.67 -2.58
C ILE A 238 11.01 7.05 -3.94
N GLN A 239 11.99 6.54 -4.69
CA GLN A 239 11.75 5.87 -5.96
C GLN A 239 10.94 4.59 -5.76
N ARG A 240 11.37 3.69 -4.85
CA ARG A 240 10.68 2.44 -4.52
C ARG A 240 9.23 2.71 -4.11
N PHE A 241 9.00 3.65 -3.19
CA PHE A 241 7.64 4.06 -2.83
C PHE A 241 6.87 4.59 -4.03
N GLY A 242 7.50 5.40 -4.87
CA GLY A 242 6.94 5.93 -6.11
C GLY A 242 6.42 4.84 -7.04
N GLU A 243 7.20 3.77 -7.22
CA GLU A 243 6.92 2.62 -8.09
C GLU A 243 5.85 1.69 -7.50
N VAL A 244 5.98 1.30 -6.22
CA VAL A 244 4.99 0.41 -5.57
C VAL A 244 3.62 1.09 -5.42
N SER A 245 3.60 2.41 -5.25
CA SER A 245 2.36 3.19 -5.07
C SER A 245 1.81 3.79 -6.36
N ALA A 246 2.41 3.48 -7.51
CA ALA A 246 1.98 4.01 -8.80
C ALA A 246 0.47 3.81 -9.03
N ARG A 247 -0.17 4.78 -9.70
CA ARG A 247 -1.63 4.77 -9.87
C ARG A 247 -2.09 3.54 -10.65
N ARG A 248 -2.96 2.74 -10.05
CA ARG A 248 -3.51 1.50 -10.62
C ARG A 248 -5.04 1.50 -10.57
N SER A 249 -5.65 0.51 -11.25
CA SER A 249 -7.07 0.25 -11.08
C SER A 249 -7.35 -0.08 -9.62
N GLY A 250 -8.33 0.59 -9.01
CA GLY A 250 -8.63 0.47 -7.59
C GLY A 250 -8.00 1.57 -6.72
N SER A 251 -6.86 2.16 -7.06
CA SER A 251 -6.18 3.15 -6.19
C SER A 251 -7.12 4.27 -5.69
N ALA A 252 -8.05 4.76 -6.53
CA ALA A 252 -8.98 5.82 -6.15
C ALA A 252 -10.00 5.46 -5.05
N SER A 253 -10.31 4.18 -4.84
CA SER A 253 -11.22 3.72 -3.78
C SER A 253 -10.55 3.53 -2.42
N HIS A 254 -9.21 3.56 -2.35
CA HIS A 254 -8.43 3.33 -1.13
C HIS A 254 -8.26 4.64 -0.36
N ARG A 255 -9.40 5.12 0.15
CA ARG A 255 -9.54 6.40 0.86
C ARG A 255 -9.39 6.28 2.37
N SER A 256 -9.34 5.07 2.91
CA SER A 256 -9.35 4.84 4.36
C SER A 256 -8.25 3.91 4.86
N HIS A 257 -7.48 3.32 3.96
CA HIS A 257 -6.43 2.36 4.24
C HIS A 257 -5.45 2.29 3.05
N PHE A 258 -4.28 1.72 3.32
CA PHE A 258 -3.38 1.18 2.32
C PHE A 258 -3.78 -0.27 2.03
N HIS A 259 -3.97 -0.64 0.76
CA HIS A 259 -3.95 -2.05 0.38
C HIS A 259 -2.51 -2.39 0.00
N VAL A 260 -1.83 -3.18 0.82
CA VAL A 260 -0.45 -3.63 0.59
C VAL A 260 -0.47 -5.03 0.01
N ARG A 261 0.42 -5.31 -0.94
CA ARG A 261 0.70 -6.65 -1.45
C ARG A 261 2.18 -6.94 -1.39
N ILE A 262 2.53 -8.18 -1.04
CA ILE A 262 3.89 -8.71 -1.15
C ILE A 262 4.04 -9.68 -2.33
N TYR A 263 5.26 -9.79 -2.84
CA TYR A 263 5.63 -10.81 -3.80
C TYR A 263 5.55 -12.22 -3.18
N CYS A 264 5.51 -13.24 -4.03
CA CYS A 264 5.77 -14.62 -3.59
C CYS A 264 7.13 -14.71 -2.89
N SER A 265 7.20 -15.42 -1.76
CA SER A 265 8.47 -15.87 -1.22
C SER A 265 9.15 -16.85 -2.18
N ASN A 266 10.47 -17.02 -2.05
CA ASN A 266 11.19 -17.97 -2.90
C ASN A 266 10.75 -19.42 -2.63
N GLY A 267 10.49 -19.77 -1.37
CA GLY A 267 10.04 -21.11 -0.96
C GLY A 267 8.67 -21.51 -1.51
N ASP A 268 7.79 -20.53 -1.78
CA ASP A 268 6.46 -20.82 -2.33
C ASP A 268 6.45 -21.08 -3.84
N ARG A 269 7.55 -20.80 -4.54
CA ARG A 269 7.62 -20.94 -6.00
C ARG A 269 7.96 -22.38 -6.39
N PRO A 270 7.37 -22.91 -7.48
CA PRO A 270 6.53 -22.23 -8.47
C PRO A 270 5.02 -22.24 -8.14
N ARG A 271 4.60 -22.75 -6.97
CA ARG A 271 3.18 -22.86 -6.59
C ARG A 271 2.53 -21.48 -6.44
N CYS A 272 3.28 -20.50 -5.95
CA CYS A 272 2.89 -19.10 -5.92
C CYS A 272 3.19 -18.39 -7.24
N VAL A 273 2.24 -17.57 -7.70
CA VAL A 273 2.37 -16.81 -8.94
C VAL A 273 2.21 -15.31 -8.70
N ASN A 274 3.18 -14.55 -9.22
CA ASN A 274 3.16 -13.10 -9.24
C ASN A 274 2.51 -12.58 -10.52
N ALA A 275 1.72 -11.51 -10.42
CA ALA A 275 1.24 -10.76 -11.58
C ALA A 275 2.10 -9.50 -11.77
N PRO A 276 2.19 -8.89 -12.96
CA PRO A 276 2.92 -7.64 -13.13
C PRO A 276 2.40 -6.50 -12.20
N PRO A 277 3.28 -5.60 -11.72
CA PRO A 277 4.63 -5.35 -12.19
C PRO A 277 5.67 -6.24 -11.51
N PHE A 278 6.82 -6.37 -12.17
CA PHE A 278 8.01 -7.04 -11.65
C PHE A 278 9.06 -5.96 -11.44
N HIS A 279 9.27 -5.57 -10.19
CA HIS A 279 10.14 -4.46 -9.84
C HIS A 279 11.62 -4.86 -9.94
N PRO A 280 12.52 -3.95 -10.34
CA PRO A 280 13.91 -4.27 -10.63
C PRO A 280 14.73 -4.71 -9.40
N TRP A 281 14.30 -4.35 -8.19
CA TRP A 281 14.94 -4.81 -6.94
C TRP A 281 14.52 -6.22 -6.50
N VAL A 282 13.53 -6.83 -7.17
CA VAL A 282 13.11 -8.23 -6.93
C VAL A 282 13.47 -9.12 -8.12
N PHE A 283 13.34 -8.58 -9.33
CA PHE A 283 13.66 -9.26 -10.58
C PHE A 283 14.78 -8.47 -11.27
N THR A 284 16.02 -8.80 -10.91
CA THR A 284 17.23 -8.07 -11.30
C THR A 284 17.70 -8.38 -12.72
N THR A 285 17.21 -9.47 -13.33
CA THR A 285 17.58 -9.87 -14.70
C THR A 285 16.38 -9.99 -15.63
N ALA A 286 16.61 -9.75 -16.94
CA ALA A 286 15.59 -9.94 -17.97
C ALA A 286 15.04 -11.38 -17.99
N ALA A 287 15.91 -12.37 -17.76
CA ALA A 287 15.52 -13.78 -17.70
C ALA A 287 14.55 -14.07 -16.53
N GLN A 288 14.76 -13.45 -15.35
CA GLN A 288 13.84 -13.57 -14.23
C GLN A 288 12.47 -12.95 -14.54
N VAL A 289 12.45 -11.78 -15.18
CA VAL A 289 11.23 -11.10 -15.62
C VAL A 289 10.48 -11.93 -16.66
N GLU A 290 11.19 -12.52 -17.63
CA GLU A 290 10.61 -13.37 -18.66
C GLU A 290 10.00 -14.64 -18.06
N LYS A 291 10.72 -15.32 -17.16
CA LYS A 291 10.23 -16.49 -16.42
C LYS A 291 8.96 -16.16 -15.65
N ALA A 292 8.96 -15.08 -14.85
CA ALA A 292 7.79 -14.65 -14.09
C ALA A 292 6.60 -14.27 -15.00
N THR A 293 6.89 -13.67 -16.16
CA THR A 293 5.87 -13.34 -17.17
C THR A 293 5.23 -14.59 -17.76
N ARG A 294 6.02 -15.63 -18.04
CA ARG A 294 5.54 -16.92 -18.53
C ARG A 294 4.66 -17.63 -17.49
N GLU A 295 5.14 -17.76 -16.25
CA GLU A 295 4.38 -18.32 -15.12
C GLU A 295 3.02 -17.61 -14.94
N TYR A 296 3.02 -16.27 -15.00
CA TYR A 296 1.78 -15.49 -14.94
C TYR A 296 0.81 -15.78 -16.10
N ARG A 297 1.32 -15.95 -17.33
CA ARG A 297 0.50 -16.22 -18.52
C ARG A 297 -0.14 -17.61 -18.46
N GLU A 298 0.58 -18.60 -17.98
CA GLU A 298 0.10 -19.97 -17.80
C GLU A 298 -1.02 -20.05 -16.75
N PHE A 299 -0.84 -19.37 -15.61
CA PHE A 299 -1.84 -19.38 -14.54
C PHE A 299 -3.08 -18.53 -14.86
N ARG A 300 -2.93 -17.51 -15.72
CA ARG A 300 -4.05 -16.66 -16.13
C ARG A 300 -4.87 -17.39 -17.20
N PRO A 301 -6.12 -17.80 -16.94
CA PRO A 301 -6.89 -18.45 -17.97
C PRO A 301 -7.17 -17.49 -19.12
N PRO A 302 -7.33 -18.04 -20.33
CA PRO A 302 -7.61 -17.26 -21.51
C PRO A 302 -8.80 -16.34 -21.25
N ARG A 303 -8.71 -15.10 -21.76
CA ARG A 303 -9.86 -14.19 -21.73
C ARG A 303 -11.00 -14.90 -22.45
N ARG A 304 -12.03 -15.34 -21.72
CA ARG A 304 -13.23 -15.93 -22.33
C ARG A 304 -13.66 -15.00 -23.47
N ALA A 305 -13.70 -15.54 -24.69
CA ALA A 305 -14.17 -14.79 -25.83
C ALA A 305 -15.53 -14.20 -25.44
N ARG A 306 -15.65 -12.87 -25.49
CA ARG A 306 -16.93 -12.20 -25.21
C ARG A 306 -17.99 -12.87 -26.06
N SER A 307 -18.99 -13.49 -25.43
CA SER A 307 -20.09 -14.13 -26.15
C SER A 307 -20.68 -13.15 -27.17
N ARG A 308 -21.16 -13.64 -28.32
CA ARG A 308 -21.83 -12.81 -29.34
C ARG A 308 -22.87 -11.87 -28.71
N ARG A 309 -23.61 -12.36 -27.70
CA ARG A 309 -24.58 -11.60 -26.90
C ARG A 309 -23.96 -10.44 -26.13
N SER A 310 -22.81 -10.64 -25.47
CA SER A 310 -22.09 -9.57 -24.75
C SER A 310 -21.45 -8.54 -25.70
N ARG A 311 -20.96 -8.98 -26.88
CA ARG A 311 -20.47 -8.08 -27.95
C ARG A 311 -21.61 -7.22 -28.49
N ARG A 312 -22.77 -7.81 -28.78
CA ARG A 312 -23.98 -7.10 -29.26
C ARG A 312 -24.50 -6.11 -28.23
N ARG A 313 -24.59 -6.49 -26.94
CA ARG A 313 -24.95 -5.58 -25.83
C ARG A 313 -23.94 -4.43 -25.68
N GLY A 314 -22.64 -4.70 -25.81
CA GLY A 314 -21.60 -3.67 -25.80
C GLY A 314 -21.73 -2.69 -26.96
N ARG A 315 -22.02 -3.19 -28.18
CA ARG A 315 -22.23 -2.36 -29.38
C ARG A 315 -23.50 -1.51 -29.27
N MET A 316 -24.59 -2.08 -28.74
CA MET A 316 -25.84 -1.34 -28.47
C MET A 316 -25.64 -0.24 -27.41
N ARG A 317 -24.95 -0.53 -26.31
CA ARG A 317 -24.61 0.47 -25.28
C ARG A 317 -23.77 1.61 -25.84
N ARG A 318 -22.75 1.31 -26.66
CA ARG A 318 -21.93 2.35 -27.32
C ARG A 318 -22.75 3.20 -28.29
N ARG A 319 -23.61 2.58 -29.11
CA ARG A 319 -24.52 3.30 -30.01
C ARG A 319 -25.51 4.19 -29.25
N GLY A 320 -26.08 3.71 -28.15
CA GLY A 320 -26.97 4.50 -27.29
C GLY A 320 -26.25 5.68 -26.64
N MET A 321 -24.99 5.49 -26.22
CA MET A 321 -24.16 6.56 -25.64
C MET A 321 -23.79 7.61 -26.68
N MET A 322 -23.39 7.20 -27.89
CA MET A 322 -23.15 8.11 -29.03
C MET A 322 -24.39 8.92 -29.41
N ARG A 323 -25.57 8.28 -29.47
CA ARG A 323 -26.85 8.98 -29.73
C ARG A 323 -27.17 10.02 -28.66
N ARG A 324 -26.95 9.71 -27.38
CA ARG A 324 -27.12 10.66 -26.27
C ARG A 324 -26.13 11.82 -26.34
N SER A 325 -24.88 11.56 -26.70
CA SER A 325 -23.86 12.61 -26.91
C SER A 325 -24.20 13.52 -28.10
N MET A 326 -24.71 12.97 -29.20
CA MET A 326 -25.17 13.77 -30.35
C MET A 326 -26.40 14.63 -30.00
N ALA A 327 -27.35 14.08 -29.24
CA ALA A 327 -28.51 14.84 -28.76
C ALA A 327 -28.10 16.00 -27.83
N MET A 328 -27.16 15.77 -26.90
CA MET A 328 -26.64 16.84 -26.02
C MET A 328 -25.77 17.87 -26.75
N GLY A 329 -25.08 17.47 -27.82
CA GLY A 329 -24.33 18.39 -28.69
C GLY A 329 -25.25 19.31 -29.50
N SER A 330 -26.38 18.78 -29.98
CA SER A 330 -27.40 19.55 -30.70
C SER A 330 -28.08 20.59 -29.79
N THR A 331 -28.40 20.25 -28.54
CA THR A 331 -28.98 21.20 -27.57
C THR A 331 -28.01 22.32 -27.18
N ARG A 332 -26.70 22.04 -27.12
CA ARG A 332 -25.68 23.08 -26.88
C ARG A 332 -25.51 24.03 -28.07
N SER A 333 -25.62 23.52 -29.30
CA SER A 333 -25.56 24.34 -30.52
C SER A 333 -26.75 25.30 -30.63
N MET A 334 -27.96 24.86 -30.24
CA MET A 334 -29.15 25.74 -30.21
C MET A 334 -29.06 26.82 -29.13
N ALA A 335 -28.52 26.52 -27.94
CA ALA A 335 -28.31 27.51 -26.89
C ALA A 335 -27.25 28.57 -27.30
N SER A 336 -26.20 28.17 -28.02
CA SER A 336 -25.18 29.10 -28.53
C SER A 336 -25.71 30.04 -29.62
N ARG A 337 -26.64 29.58 -30.47
CA ARG A 337 -27.29 30.43 -31.49
C ARG A 337 -28.30 31.41 -30.91
N SER A 338 -28.93 31.08 -29.78
CA SER A 338 -29.84 31.99 -29.07
C SER A 338 -29.12 33.14 -28.37
N MET A 339 -27.88 32.93 -27.88
CA MET A 339 -27.10 33.98 -27.23
C MET A 339 -26.49 34.98 -28.22
N THR A 340 -26.06 34.56 -29.41
CA THR A 340 -25.52 35.50 -30.43
C THR A 340 -26.60 36.40 -31.04
N SER A 341 -27.86 35.97 -31.09
CA SER A 341 -28.97 36.82 -31.55
C SER A 341 -29.40 37.87 -30.50
N ARG A 342 -29.17 37.65 -29.20
CA ARG A 342 -29.49 38.65 -28.16
C ARG A 342 -28.48 39.78 -28.08
N THR A 343 -27.22 39.55 -28.44
CA THR A 343 -26.18 40.60 -28.39
C THR A 343 -26.21 41.55 -29.59
N MET A 344 -26.80 41.14 -30.71
CA MET A 344 -26.99 42.00 -31.90
C MET A 344 -28.24 42.89 -31.80
N ALA A 345 -29.24 42.52 -30.99
CA ALA A 345 -30.46 43.30 -30.81
C ALA A 345 -30.32 44.44 -29.78
N SER A 346 -29.35 44.37 -28.86
CA SER A 346 -29.14 45.40 -27.82
C SER A 346 -28.27 46.59 -28.26
N ARG A 347 -27.71 46.58 -29.48
CA ARG A 347 -26.93 47.70 -30.04
C ARG A 347 -27.72 48.62 -30.98
N SER A 348 -28.99 48.33 -31.25
CA SER A 348 -29.85 49.14 -32.14
C SER A 348 -30.84 50.06 -31.39
N MET A 349 -31.00 49.93 -30.06
CA MET A 349 -32.01 50.66 -29.28
C MET A 349 -31.45 51.72 -28.31
N ALA A 350 -30.21 52.16 -28.50
CA ALA A 350 -29.59 53.21 -27.68
C ALA A 350 -29.30 54.52 -28.46
N SER A 351 -29.96 54.78 -29.60
CA SER A 351 -29.81 56.04 -30.35
C SER A 351 -31.08 56.91 -30.46
N GLN A 352 -32.20 56.51 -29.88
CA GLN A 352 -33.45 57.29 -29.99
C GLN A 352 -34.24 57.32 -28.69
N THR A 353 -33.74 58.05 -27.70
CA THR A 353 -34.55 58.88 -26.80
C THR A 353 -33.61 59.50 -25.77
N ARG A 354 -33.23 60.76 -25.99
CA ARG A 354 -33.47 61.89 -25.07
C ARG A 354 -32.67 63.12 -25.50
N ALA A 355 -33.05 63.70 -26.64
CA ALA A 355 -33.09 65.15 -26.77
C ALA A 355 -34.56 65.51 -26.44
N SER A 356 -34.89 66.33 -25.46
CA SER A 356 -34.61 67.77 -25.49
C SER A 356 -35.04 68.45 -24.18
N ARG A 357 -34.31 69.53 -23.87
CA ARG A 357 -34.65 70.72 -23.04
C ARG A 357 -34.66 70.54 -21.50
N THR A 358 -34.01 71.41 -20.70
CA THR A 358 -33.45 72.76 -20.94
C THR A 358 -32.54 73.18 -19.76
N MET A 359 -31.48 73.96 -20.07
CA MET A 359 -30.94 75.16 -19.36
C MET A 359 -30.57 75.02 -17.86
N ASP A 360 -29.44 75.46 -17.31
CA ASP A 360 -28.53 76.57 -17.63
C ASP A 360 -27.16 76.33 -16.96
N GLY A 361 -26.11 77.02 -17.43
CA GLY A 361 -25.03 77.49 -16.53
C GLY A 361 -23.60 76.96 -16.71
N ARG A 362 -22.88 77.50 -17.70
CA ARG A 362 -21.56 78.17 -17.58
C ARG A 362 -20.34 77.41 -16.98
N ALA A 363 -19.50 76.86 -17.86
CA ALA A 363 -18.05 77.08 -18.15
C ALA A 363 -17.02 77.51 -17.04
N PRO A 364 -15.68 77.43 -17.29
CA PRO A 364 -14.87 76.27 -17.71
C PRO A 364 -13.44 76.22 -17.08
N MET A 365 -12.67 75.19 -17.44
CA MET A 365 -11.19 75.14 -17.62
C MET A 365 -10.24 75.37 -16.43
N GLY A 366 -9.33 74.41 -16.24
CA GLY A 366 -8.12 74.57 -15.43
C GLY A 366 -7.25 73.32 -15.52
N ASP A 367 -6.13 73.48 -16.21
CA ASP A 367 -5.20 72.46 -16.70
C ASP A 367 -4.21 71.95 -15.64
N ALA A 368 -3.55 70.85 -15.99
CA ALA A 368 -2.14 70.55 -15.70
C ALA A 368 -1.64 70.12 -14.29
N THR A 369 -0.86 69.02 -14.36
CA THR A 369 0.42 68.73 -13.66
C THR A 369 0.46 68.16 -12.23
N SER A 370 0.94 66.90 -12.18
CA SER A 370 1.87 66.26 -11.21
C SER A 370 2.98 67.19 -10.66
N PRO A 371 3.67 66.86 -9.54
CA PRO A 371 4.03 65.51 -9.04
C PRO A 371 3.29 65.02 -7.79
#